data_AF-A0A7Y5NVH4-F1
#
_entry.id   AF-A0A7Y5NVH4-F1
#
_cell.length_a   1.000
_cell.length_b   1.000
_cell.length_c   1.000
_cell.angle_alpha   90.00
_cell.angle_beta   90.00
_cell.angle_gamma   90.00
#
_symmetry.space_group_name_H-M   'P 1'
#
loop_
_entity.id
_entity.type
_entity.pdbx_description
1 polymer ?
#
loop_
_entity_poly.entity_id
_entity_poly.type
_entity_poly.pdbx_seq_one_letter_code
_entity_poly.pdbx_strand_id
1 'polypeptide(L)'
;MGFDISLEQPTGRHETNHLRANAFSSAYPEFVAFEISRDAYWSLAEELAPDIGMTAAEYVARGIGLELNLEHDEFWIQLQFWERSVTFTLPNFPRLGTGASVDAVRPYIEHFLRDGWALLHPTTGDPIESVDWVIAIREGYAHRQGRVQHVADATGGRIS
;
A
#
# COMPACT_ATOMS: atom_id res chain seq x y z
N MET A 1 -3.43 6.34 -10.34
CA MET A 1 -3.30 6.11 -8.89
C MET A 1 -4.49 5.28 -8.43
N GLY A 2 -4.21 4.19 -7.73
CA GLY A 2 -5.21 3.26 -7.21
C GLY A 2 -6.00 3.80 -6.03
N PHE A 3 -6.59 2.88 -5.26
CA PHE A 3 -7.11 3.16 -3.93
C PHE A 3 -6.09 2.70 -2.88
N ASP A 4 -5.65 3.64 -2.05
CA ASP A 4 -4.53 3.43 -1.13
C ASP A 4 -5.06 3.17 0.28
N ILE A 5 -4.48 2.17 0.94
CA ILE A 5 -4.77 1.78 2.31
C ILE A 5 -3.47 1.87 3.09
N SER A 6 -3.40 2.79 4.04
CA SER A 6 -2.18 3.04 4.82
C SER A 6 -2.27 2.43 6.22
N LEU A 7 -1.19 1.78 6.65
CA LEU A 7 -0.99 1.29 8.01
C LEU A 7 0.22 2.00 8.60
N GLU A 8 0.10 2.53 9.82
CA GLU A 8 1.21 3.12 10.56
C GLU A 8 1.80 2.15 11.57
N GLN A 9 3.12 2.18 11.66
CA GLN A 9 3.85 1.36 12.61
C GLN A 9 3.56 1.78 14.06
N PRO A 10 3.57 0.83 15.01
CA PRO A 10 3.49 1.17 16.43
C PRO A 10 4.67 2.07 16.84
N THR A 11 4.40 2.99 17.76
CA THR A 11 5.42 3.91 18.29
C THR A 11 6.56 3.15 18.95
N GLY A 12 7.80 3.55 18.67
CA GLY A 12 9.00 2.94 19.24
C GLY A 12 9.51 1.66 18.57
N ARG A 13 8.85 1.15 17.52
CA ARG A 13 9.39 0.05 16.69
C ARG A 13 10.36 0.62 15.65
N HIS A 14 11.57 0.04 15.59
CA HIS A 14 12.68 0.50 14.73
C HIS A 14 13.26 -0.65 13.89
N GLU A 15 12.41 -1.38 13.19
CA GLU A 15 12.84 -2.39 12.22
C GLU A 15 13.02 -1.77 10.83
N THR A 16 14.03 -2.23 10.08
CA THR A 16 14.21 -1.79 8.69
C THR A 16 13.12 -2.37 7.80
N ASN A 17 12.81 -1.70 6.69
CA ASN A 17 11.81 -2.19 5.74
C ASN A 17 12.22 -3.50 5.09
N HIS A 18 13.51 -3.73 4.89
CA HIS A 18 14.02 -5.02 4.42
C HIS A 18 13.62 -6.17 5.35
N LEU A 19 13.72 -5.98 6.67
CA LEU A 19 13.29 -7.00 7.63
C LEU A 19 11.78 -7.22 7.58
N ARG A 20 11.00 -6.12 7.52
CA ARG A 20 9.54 -6.17 7.43
C ARG A 20 9.07 -6.87 6.15
N ALA A 21 9.61 -6.47 5.00
CA ALA A 21 9.32 -7.04 3.70
C ALA A 21 9.69 -8.53 3.64
N ASN A 22 10.86 -8.91 4.16
CA ASN A 22 11.26 -10.32 4.22
C ASN A 22 10.34 -11.16 5.10
N ALA A 23 9.94 -10.66 6.27
CA ALA A 23 9.00 -11.35 7.14
C ALA A 23 7.62 -11.49 6.46
N PHE A 24 7.15 -10.43 5.79
CA PHE A 24 5.89 -10.44 5.05
C PHE A 24 5.92 -11.43 3.88
N SER A 25 6.92 -11.38 3.00
CA SER A 25 7.08 -12.33 1.88
C SER A 25 7.31 -13.77 2.33
N SER A 26 7.87 -13.99 3.53
CA SER A 26 7.97 -15.34 4.11
C SER A 26 6.60 -15.91 4.51
N ALA A 27 5.69 -15.04 4.95
CA ALA A 27 4.32 -15.42 5.29
C ALA A 27 3.40 -15.51 4.04
N TYR A 28 3.66 -14.69 3.02
CA TYR A 28 2.88 -14.58 1.79
C TYR A 28 3.80 -14.63 0.55
N PRO A 29 4.26 -15.83 0.15
CA PRO A 29 5.22 -16.01 -0.94
C PRO A 29 4.69 -15.58 -2.32
N GLU A 30 3.38 -15.40 -2.46
CA GLU A 30 2.75 -14.87 -3.68
C GLU A 30 3.09 -13.40 -3.95
N PHE A 31 3.54 -12.65 -2.93
CA PHE A 31 4.08 -11.32 -3.12
C PHE A 31 5.52 -11.40 -3.61
N VAL A 32 5.71 -11.06 -4.88
CA VAL A 32 7.03 -10.98 -5.50
C VAL A 32 7.59 -9.59 -5.26
N ALA A 33 8.83 -9.52 -4.78
CA ALA A 33 9.53 -8.24 -4.69
C ALA A 33 9.64 -7.65 -6.10
N PHE A 34 9.14 -6.43 -6.27
CA PHE A 34 9.38 -5.72 -7.51
C PHE A 34 10.83 -5.24 -7.45
N GLU A 35 11.68 -5.80 -8.31
CA GLU A 35 12.99 -5.22 -8.55
C GLU A 35 12.81 -3.93 -9.34
N ILE A 36 12.48 -2.84 -8.62
CA ILE A 36 12.88 -1.52 -9.11
C ILE A 36 14.37 -1.66 -9.42
N SER A 37 14.77 -1.33 -10.66
CA SER A 37 16.18 -1.41 -11.02
C SER A 37 16.98 -0.64 -9.96
N ARG A 38 18.12 -1.19 -9.55
CA ARG A 38 18.95 -0.56 -8.51
C ARG A 38 19.15 0.93 -8.81
N ASP A 39 19.33 1.29 -10.08
CA ASP A 39 19.48 2.66 -10.54
C ASP A 39 18.21 3.51 -10.32
N ALA A 40 17.02 3.00 -10.66
CA ALA A 40 15.76 3.71 -10.42
C ALA A 40 15.47 3.88 -8.92
N TYR A 41 15.81 2.88 -8.10
CA TYR A 41 15.65 2.98 -6.65
C TYR A 41 16.62 3.99 -6.04
N TRP A 42 17.86 4.04 -6.54
CA TRP A 42 18.83 5.07 -6.15
C TRP A 42 18.40 6.47 -6.60
N SER A 43 17.86 6.64 -7.82
CA SER A 43 17.31 7.93 -8.26
C SER A 43 16.15 8.40 -7.38
N LEU A 44 15.24 7.50 -7.02
CA LEU A 44 14.16 7.80 -6.07
C LEU A 44 14.72 8.23 -4.70
N ALA A 45 15.76 7.55 -4.22
CA ALA A 45 16.41 7.88 -2.96
C ALA A 45 17.11 9.25 -3.00
N GLU A 46 17.75 9.61 -4.11
CA GLU A 46 18.37 10.93 -4.30
C GLU A 46 17.35 12.06 -4.31
N GLU A 47 16.15 11.81 -4.86
CA GLU A 47 15.05 12.77 -4.90
C GLU A 47 14.38 12.94 -3.54
N LEU A 48 14.02 11.83 -2.87
CA LEU A 48 13.12 11.86 -1.70
C LEU A 48 13.84 11.87 -0.35
N ALA A 49 15.08 11.38 -0.26
CA ALA A 49 15.78 11.36 1.03
C ALA A 49 15.97 12.75 1.67
N PRO A 50 16.28 13.82 0.91
CA PRO A 50 16.42 15.16 1.48
C PRO A 50 15.14 15.68 2.14
N ASP A 51 13.97 15.37 1.60
CA ASP A 51 12.67 15.83 2.12
C ASP A 51 12.37 15.29 3.52
N ILE A 52 12.94 14.12 3.86
CA ILE A 52 12.83 13.49 5.17
C ILE A 52 14.11 13.62 6.01
N GLY A 53 15.06 14.47 5.59
CA GLY A 53 16.29 14.75 6.34
C GLY A 53 17.27 13.59 6.39
N MET A 54 17.29 12.74 5.35
CA MET A 54 18.16 11.57 5.23
C MET A 54 19.07 11.68 4.01
N THR A 55 20.15 10.88 3.98
CA THR A 55 20.93 10.64 2.77
C THR A 55 20.31 9.53 1.91
N ALA A 56 20.56 9.55 0.60
CA ALA A 56 20.11 8.48 -0.31
C ALA A 56 20.62 7.09 0.13
N ALA A 57 21.84 7.01 0.68
CA ALA A 57 22.40 5.77 1.21
C ALA A 57 21.63 5.25 2.44
N GLU A 58 21.25 6.12 3.36
CA GLU A 58 20.42 5.73 4.50
C GLU A 58 19.00 5.35 4.08
N TYR A 59 18.43 6.05 3.09
CA TYR A 59 17.13 5.74 2.51
C TYR A 59 17.10 4.31 1.94
N VAL A 60 18.09 3.98 1.10
CA VAL A 60 18.26 2.65 0.48
C VAL A 60 18.52 1.57 1.55
N ALA A 61 19.39 1.86 2.53
CA ALA A 61 19.72 0.93 3.60
C ALA A 61 18.52 0.64 4.52
N ARG A 62 17.67 1.64 4.78
CA ARG A 62 16.43 1.46 5.53
C ARG A 62 15.34 0.77 4.71
N GLY A 63 15.45 0.76 3.38
CA GLY A 63 14.48 0.17 2.47
C GLY A 63 13.21 1.03 2.32
N ILE A 64 13.33 2.34 2.44
CA ILE A 64 12.18 3.25 2.24
C ILE A 64 11.77 3.20 0.77
N GLY A 65 10.47 3.10 0.47
CA GLY A 65 9.98 2.93 -0.90
C GLY A 65 10.19 1.53 -1.48
N LEU A 66 10.53 0.51 -0.67
CA LEU A 66 10.56 -0.88 -1.14
C LEU A 66 9.15 -1.34 -1.52
N GLU A 67 9.04 -2.08 -2.62
CA GLU A 67 7.76 -2.51 -3.17
C GLU A 67 7.68 -4.04 -3.31
N LEU A 68 6.55 -4.60 -2.89
CA LEU A 68 6.15 -5.97 -3.17
C LEU A 68 4.87 -5.95 -3.99
N ASN A 69 4.77 -6.77 -5.02
CA ASN A 69 3.61 -6.84 -5.88
C ASN A 69 3.01 -8.24 -5.87
N LEU A 70 1.69 -8.28 -5.91
CA LEU A 70 0.90 -9.48 -6.19
C LEU A 70 0.05 -9.18 -7.42
N GLU A 71 0.29 -9.90 -8.51
CA GLU A 71 -0.51 -9.82 -9.72
C GLU A 71 -1.38 -11.07 -9.85
N HIS A 72 -2.68 -10.87 -10.02
CA HIS A 72 -3.68 -11.90 -10.27
C HIS A 72 -4.41 -11.57 -11.58
N ASP A 73 -5.04 -12.56 -12.21
CA ASP A 73 -5.77 -12.38 -13.47
C ASP A 73 -6.92 -11.35 -13.39
N GLU A 74 -7.36 -11.04 -12.18
CA GLU A 74 -8.55 -10.22 -11.90
C GLU A 74 -8.24 -8.87 -11.22
N PHE A 75 -7.07 -8.74 -10.58
CA PHE A 75 -6.63 -7.54 -9.87
C PHE A 75 -5.13 -7.62 -9.55
N TRP A 76 -4.55 -6.49 -9.17
CA TRP A 76 -3.19 -6.43 -8.65
C TRP A 76 -3.20 -5.79 -7.26
N ILE A 77 -2.16 -6.01 -6.47
CA ILE A 77 -1.91 -5.33 -5.20
C ILE A 77 -0.44 -4.93 -5.20
N GLN A 78 -0.17 -3.68 -4.87
CA GLN A 78 1.18 -3.21 -4.57
C GLN A 78 1.26 -2.87 -3.09
N LEU A 79 2.32 -3.32 -2.45
CA LEU A 79 2.64 -3.04 -1.06
C LEU A 79 3.94 -2.22 -1.01
N GLN A 80 3.86 -0.98 -0.52
CA GLN A 80 5.02 -0.10 -0.41
C GLN A 80 5.38 0.12 1.06
N PHE A 81 6.65 -0.07 1.40
CA PHE A 81 7.17 0.17 2.74
C PHE A 81 7.81 1.55 2.84
N TRP A 82 7.22 2.43 3.65
CA TRP A 82 7.72 3.77 3.94
C TRP A 82 8.48 3.79 5.27
N GLU A 83 8.98 4.94 5.70
CA GLU A 83 9.74 5.04 6.95
C GLU A 83 8.91 4.55 8.15
N ARG A 84 7.67 5.03 8.25
CA ARG A 84 6.77 4.78 9.38
C ARG A 84 5.44 4.13 9.01
N SER A 85 5.24 3.85 7.73
CA SER A 85 3.98 3.32 7.25
C SER A 85 4.20 2.25 6.18
N VAL A 86 3.15 1.51 5.91
CA VAL A 86 3.03 0.57 4.82
C VAL A 86 1.75 0.89 4.07
N THR A 87 1.83 1.02 2.75
CA THR A 87 0.68 1.36 1.91
C THR A 87 0.36 0.20 0.98
N PHE A 88 -0.88 -0.28 1.04
CA PHE A 88 -1.45 -1.17 0.04
C PHE A 88 -2.17 -0.34 -1.01
N THR A 89 -1.75 -0.46 -2.27
CA THR A 89 -2.41 0.13 -3.42
C THR A 89 -3.23 -0.94 -4.13
N LEU A 90 -4.54 -0.70 -4.24
CA LEU A 90 -5.48 -1.50 -5.02
C LEU A 90 -5.75 -0.84 -6.38
N PRO A 91 -6.08 -1.60 -7.46
CA PRO A 91 -6.47 -1.02 -8.73
C PRO A 91 -7.66 -0.08 -8.56
N ASN A 92 -7.90 0.82 -9.52
CA ASN A 92 -9.19 1.49 -9.50
C ASN A 92 -10.30 0.50 -9.91
N PHE A 93 -10.17 -0.13 -11.07
CA PHE A 93 -11.26 -0.91 -11.63
C PHE A 93 -10.96 -2.41 -11.56
N PRO A 94 -11.09 -3.06 -10.38
CA PRO A 94 -10.85 -4.48 -10.26
C PRO A 94 -11.92 -5.24 -11.03
N ARG A 95 -11.52 -6.28 -11.78
CA ARG A 95 -12.47 -7.15 -12.47
C ARG A 95 -13.30 -7.96 -11.48
N LEU A 96 -12.69 -8.34 -10.35
CA LEU A 96 -13.33 -9.06 -9.24
C LEU A 96 -14.37 -8.22 -8.46
N GLY A 97 -14.39 -6.89 -8.69
CA GLY A 97 -15.26 -5.96 -7.97
C GLY A 97 -14.71 -5.53 -6.60
N THR A 98 -15.19 -4.40 -6.10
CA THR A 98 -14.65 -3.71 -4.92
C THR A 98 -14.70 -4.56 -3.65
N GLY A 99 -15.85 -5.16 -3.32
CA GLY A 99 -16.02 -5.92 -2.08
C GLY A 99 -15.07 -7.12 -1.99
N ALA A 100 -15.00 -7.90 -3.08
CA ALA A 100 -14.13 -9.06 -3.16
C ALA A 100 -12.64 -8.69 -3.25
N SER A 101 -12.30 -7.53 -3.84
CA SER A 101 -10.92 -7.01 -3.79
C SER A 101 -10.49 -6.66 -2.36
N VAL A 102 -11.38 -6.07 -1.55
CA VAL A 102 -11.10 -5.80 -0.13
C VAL A 102 -10.99 -7.10 0.66
N ASP A 103 -11.83 -8.09 0.35
CA ASP A 103 -11.75 -9.41 0.98
C ASP A 103 -10.44 -10.14 0.65
N ALA A 104 -9.96 -10.00 -0.58
CA ALA A 104 -8.69 -10.58 -1.02
C ALA A 104 -7.49 -10.00 -0.28
N VAL A 105 -7.48 -8.69 0.04
CA VAL A 105 -6.39 -8.07 0.83
C VAL A 105 -6.51 -8.25 2.33
N ARG A 106 -7.67 -8.70 2.83
CA ARG A 106 -7.89 -8.86 4.26
C ARG A 106 -6.80 -9.61 5.01
N PRO A 107 -6.39 -10.83 4.60
CA PRO A 107 -5.37 -11.56 5.34
C PRO A 107 -4.04 -10.79 5.46
N TYR A 108 -3.70 -10.00 4.44
CA TYR A 108 -2.47 -9.21 4.40
C TYR A 108 -2.53 -7.99 5.32
N ILE A 109 -3.67 -7.30 5.40
CA ILE A 109 -3.88 -6.20 6.34
C ILE A 109 -3.87 -6.73 7.78
N GLU A 110 -4.57 -7.85 8.03
CA GLU A 110 -4.61 -8.48 9.34
C GLU A 110 -3.23 -8.90 9.86
N HIS A 111 -2.29 -9.24 8.99
CA HIS A 111 -0.90 -9.49 9.37
C HIS A 111 -0.30 -8.30 10.13
N PHE A 112 -0.43 -7.09 9.57
CA PHE A 112 0.08 -5.87 10.20
C PHE A 112 -0.69 -5.49 11.46
N LEU A 113 -2.03 -5.67 11.46
CA LEU A 113 -2.85 -5.38 12.63
C LEU A 113 -2.48 -6.26 13.84
N ARG A 114 -2.20 -7.55 13.63
CA ARG A 114 -1.74 -8.46 14.69
C ARG A 114 -0.39 -8.02 15.29
N ASP A 115 0.41 -7.35 14.48
CA ASP A 115 1.71 -6.78 14.83
C ASP A 115 1.61 -5.39 15.51
N GLY A 116 0.39 -4.93 15.78
CA GLY A 116 0.11 -3.67 16.48
C GLY A 116 0.14 -2.43 15.60
N TRP A 117 0.06 -2.59 14.28
CA TRP A 117 -0.04 -1.46 13.36
C TRP A 117 -1.44 -0.84 13.39
N ALA A 118 -1.49 0.49 13.19
CA ALA A 118 -2.74 1.23 13.12
C ALA A 118 -3.14 1.43 11.66
N LEU A 119 -4.29 0.89 11.25
CA LEU A 119 -4.86 1.19 9.93
C LEU A 119 -5.41 2.61 9.93
N LEU A 120 -5.09 3.40 8.91
CA LEU A 120 -5.59 4.76 8.76
C LEU A 120 -6.81 4.83 7.85
N HIS A 121 -7.73 5.71 8.20
CA HIS A 121 -8.89 5.99 7.37
C HIS A 121 -8.45 6.72 6.09
N PRO A 122 -8.82 6.22 4.91
CA PRO A 122 -8.31 6.71 3.62
C PRO A 122 -8.70 8.17 3.32
N THR A 123 -9.74 8.68 3.97
CA THR A 123 -10.23 10.06 3.78
C THR A 123 -9.73 11.02 4.86
N THR A 124 -9.63 10.58 6.12
CA THR A 124 -9.35 11.49 7.25
C THR A 124 -7.93 11.35 7.78
N GLY A 125 -7.27 10.22 7.51
CA GLY A 125 -5.97 9.89 8.09
C GLY A 125 -6.02 9.42 9.54
N ASP A 126 -7.21 9.39 10.15
CA ASP A 126 -7.36 8.95 11.55
C ASP A 126 -7.28 7.42 11.66
N PRO A 127 -6.78 6.86 12.77
CA PRO A 127 -6.80 5.43 13.00
C PRO A 127 -8.23 4.87 12.99
N ILE A 128 -8.43 3.74 12.29
CA ILE A 128 -9.68 2.99 12.31
C ILE A 128 -9.60 1.90 13.39
N GLU A 129 -10.67 1.76 14.17
CA GLU A 129 -10.78 0.67 15.14
C GLU A 129 -10.89 -0.70 14.44
N SER A 130 -10.25 -1.71 15.04
CA SER A 130 -10.06 -3.04 14.42
C SER A 130 -11.33 -3.83 14.10
N VAL A 131 -12.49 -3.47 14.65
CA VAL A 131 -13.75 -4.20 14.43
C VAL A 131 -14.50 -3.74 13.18
N ASP A 132 -14.31 -2.50 12.76
CA ASP A 132 -15.12 -1.87 11.70
C ASP A 132 -14.33 -1.58 10.41
N TRP A 133 -13.03 -1.87 10.40
CA TRP A 133 -12.17 -1.42 9.31
C TRP A 133 -12.55 -1.98 7.93
N VAL A 134 -13.02 -3.22 7.85
CA VAL A 134 -13.44 -3.80 6.56
C VAL A 134 -14.57 -2.99 5.93
N ILE A 135 -15.53 -2.56 6.76
CA ILE A 135 -16.68 -1.77 6.30
C ILE A 135 -16.18 -0.40 5.82
N ALA A 136 -15.37 0.28 6.65
CA ALA A 136 -14.81 1.59 6.31
C ALA A 136 -13.99 1.57 5.00
N ILE A 137 -13.15 0.54 4.80
CA ILE A 137 -12.35 0.38 3.59
C ILE A 137 -13.22 0.12 2.36
N ARG A 138 -14.25 -0.75 2.47
CA ARG A 138 -15.17 -1.02 1.35
C ARG A 138 -15.94 0.23 0.93
N GLU A 139 -16.43 1.00 1.88
CA GLU A 139 -17.15 2.26 1.61
C GLU A 139 -16.24 3.30 0.97
N GLY A 140 -15.04 3.50 1.52
CA GLY A 140 -14.04 4.42 0.97
C GLY A 140 -13.64 4.05 -0.46
N TYR A 141 -13.39 2.76 -0.72
CA TYR A 141 -13.00 2.28 -2.04
C TYR A 141 -14.13 2.40 -3.05
N ALA A 142 -15.36 2.03 -2.69
CA ALA A 142 -16.53 2.19 -3.55
C ALA A 142 -16.79 3.68 -3.89
N HIS A 143 -16.65 4.57 -2.90
CA HIS A 143 -16.79 6.00 -3.11
C HIS A 143 -15.71 6.54 -4.08
N ARG A 144 -14.45 6.11 -3.90
CA ARG A 144 -13.36 6.48 -4.80
C ARG A 144 -13.64 6.02 -6.23
N GLN A 145 -14.14 4.79 -6.41
CA GLN A 145 -14.51 4.27 -7.73
C GLN A 145 -15.58 5.10 -8.43
N GLY A 146 -16.65 5.44 -7.72
CA GLY A 146 -17.70 6.30 -8.27
C GLY A 146 -17.15 7.64 -8.76
N ARG A 147 -16.19 8.23 -8.04
CA ARG A 147 -15.55 9.50 -8.44
C ARG A 147 -14.66 9.35 -9.68
N VAL A 148 -13.83 8.31 -9.76
CA VAL A 148 -12.95 8.12 -10.92
C VAL A 148 -13.78 7.80 -12.16
N GLN A 149 -14.81 6.97 -12.04
CA GLN A 149 -15.75 6.70 -13.14
C GLN A 149 -16.43 7.98 -13.62
N HIS A 150 -16.94 8.81 -12.70
CA HIS A 150 -17.59 10.07 -13.07
C HIS A 150 -16.65 11.03 -13.83
N VAL A 151 -15.38 11.11 -13.44
CA VAL A 151 -14.37 11.92 -14.16
C VAL A 151 -14.10 11.35 -15.55
N ALA A 152 -13.99 10.03 -15.69
CA ALA A 152 -13.79 9.40 -16.99
C ALA A 152 -14.98 9.68 -17.93
N ASP A 153 -16.20 9.52 -17.43
CA ASP A 153 -17.43 9.82 -18.18
C ASP A 153 -17.47 11.30 -18.63
N ALA A 154 -17.14 12.22 -17.73
CA ALA A 154 -17.16 13.66 -18.01
C ALA A 154 -16.06 14.10 -19.00
N THR A 155 -14.93 13.38 -19.05
CA THR A 155 -13.78 13.72 -19.90
C THR A 155 -13.75 12.93 -21.21
N GLY A 156 -14.71 12.02 -21.44
CA GLY A 156 -14.72 11.11 -22.58
C GLY A 156 -13.58 10.09 -22.54
N GLY A 157 -12.94 9.92 -21.38
CA GLY A 157 -11.86 8.97 -21.16
C GLY A 157 -12.40 7.54 -21.16
N ARG A 158 -11.63 6.62 -21.73
CA ARG A 158 -11.89 5.18 -21.57
C ARG A 158 -11.13 4.68 -20.37
N ILE A 159 -11.85 4.06 -19.45
CA ILE A 159 -11.29 3.26 -18.38
C ILE A 159 -11.04 1.86 -18.94
N SER A 160 -9.80 1.40 -18.87
CA SER A 160 -9.38 0.05 -19.25
C SER A 160 -8.58 -0.58 -18.14
#